data_AF-A0A6A9SXM9-F1
#
_entry.id   AF-A0A6A9SXM9-F1
#
_cell.length_a   1.000
_cell.length_b   1.000
_cell.length_c   1.000
_cell.angle_alpha   90.00
_cell.angle_beta   90.00
_cell.angle_gamma   90.00
#
_symmetry.space_group_name_H-M   'P 1'
#
loop_
_entity.id
_entity.type
_entity.pdbx_description
1 polymer ?
#
loop_
_entity_poly.entity_id
_entity_poly.type
_entity_poly.pdbx_seq_one_letter_code
_entity_poly.pdbx_strand_id
1 'polypeptide(L)'
;MLTPILESHSHSNPNVPGGPHGYDVTNYFEAAEALGDNEDYEALVEACHERDIKVIFDLVINHSAEEHPYFRAGNTGEGVADGDQEFFRSLYQYENSYTPKTYAYWSGIPRPRLRLACAAVVDSRGRRPLAGGRRRLPV
;
A
#
# COMPACT_ATOMS: atom_id res chain seq x y z
N MET A 1 -5.11 2.64 19.36
CA MET A 1 -4.75 1.88 18.16
C MET A 1 -5.62 2.40 17.04
N LEU A 2 -5.00 2.83 15.94
CA LEU A 2 -5.70 3.31 14.75
C LEU A 2 -5.84 2.13 13.77
N THR A 3 -7.02 2.02 13.15
CA THR A 3 -7.18 1.21 11.93
C THR A 3 -6.34 1.81 10.81
N PRO A 4 -6.16 1.13 9.66
CA PRO A 4 -5.39 1.70 8.58
C PRO A 4 -5.92 3.08 8.15
N ILE A 5 -5.00 4.01 7.94
CA ILE A 5 -5.28 5.42 7.62
C ILE A 5 -4.81 5.80 6.22
N LEU A 6 -4.25 4.83 5.48
CA LEU A 6 -3.64 5.06 4.18
C LEU A 6 -4.71 5.17 3.09
N GLU A 7 -4.35 5.86 2.02
CA GLU A 7 -5.18 5.96 0.82
C GLU A 7 -5.53 4.56 0.29
N SER A 8 -6.82 4.36 0.05
CA SER A 8 -7.38 3.03 -0.22
C SER A 8 -8.64 3.08 -1.07
N HIS A 9 -8.98 1.94 -1.64
CA HIS A 9 -10.21 1.75 -2.41
C HIS A 9 -11.29 1.04 -1.57
N SER A 10 -12.56 1.16 -1.96
CA SER A 10 -13.68 0.42 -1.35
C SER A 10 -14.51 -0.23 -2.43
N HIS A 11 -14.47 -1.56 -2.47
CA HIS A 11 -15.15 -2.38 -3.47
C HIS A 11 -16.69 -2.27 -3.42
N SER A 12 -17.27 -1.99 -2.25
CA SER A 12 -18.73 -2.05 -2.03
C SER A 12 -19.43 -0.71 -2.20
N ASN A 13 -18.72 0.42 -2.06
CA ASN A 13 -19.21 1.78 -2.32
C ASN A 13 -18.05 2.79 -2.17
N PRO A 14 -17.71 3.61 -3.18
CA PRO A 14 -16.66 4.63 -3.07
C PRO A 14 -17.07 5.82 -2.18
N ASN A 15 -18.36 6.01 -1.90
CA ASN A 15 -18.90 7.11 -1.10
C ASN A 15 -19.33 6.66 0.30
N VAL A 16 -18.60 5.73 0.92
CA VAL A 16 -18.87 5.32 2.31
C VAL A 16 -18.64 6.51 3.26
N PRO A 17 -19.59 6.84 4.15
CA PRO A 17 -19.38 7.87 5.17
C PRO A 17 -18.17 7.52 6.04
N GLY A 18 -17.22 8.45 6.17
CA GLY A 18 -15.94 8.23 6.87
C GLY A 18 -14.83 7.63 6.00
N GLY A 19 -15.07 7.42 4.70
CA GLY A 19 -14.08 6.89 3.77
C GLY A 19 -13.96 5.37 3.78
N PRO A 20 -13.15 4.80 2.87
CA PRO A 20 -12.84 3.37 2.82
C PRO A 20 -12.25 2.89 4.15
N HIS A 21 -12.41 1.59 4.45
CA HIS A 21 -11.90 1.01 5.69
C HIS A 21 -10.37 0.92 5.77
N GLY A 22 -9.64 1.32 4.73
CA GLY A 22 -8.17 1.42 4.75
C GLY A 22 -7.39 0.13 4.44
N TYR A 23 -8.06 -1.00 4.17
CA TYR A 23 -7.36 -2.30 3.98
C TYR A 23 -7.08 -2.62 2.51
N ASP A 24 -7.80 -2.02 1.57
CA ASP A 24 -7.50 -2.11 0.14
C ASP A 24 -6.59 -0.94 -0.25
N VAL A 25 -5.36 -0.94 0.24
CA VAL A 25 -4.41 0.18 0.08
C VAL A 25 -4.03 0.39 -1.38
N THR A 26 -4.06 1.64 -1.83
CA THR A 26 -3.68 2.09 -3.18
C THR A 26 -2.42 2.95 -3.16
N ASN A 27 -2.12 3.64 -2.07
CA ASN A 27 -0.87 4.37 -1.85
C ASN A 27 -0.38 4.21 -0.40
N TYR A 28 0.82 3.66 -0.23
CA TYR A 28 1.44 3.45 1.08
C TYR A 28 2.08 4.71 1.70
N PHE A 29 2.14 5.82 0.96
CA PHE A 29 2.87 7.03 1.36
C PHE A 29 1.96 8.23 1.62
N GLU A 30 0.65 8.07 1.45
CA GLU A 30 -0.32 9.14 1.63
C GLU A 30 -1.42 8.66 2.57
N ALA A 31 -1.76 9.51 3.53
CA ALA A 31 -2.99 9.37 4.30
C ALA A 31 -4.21 9.45 3.38
N ALA A 32 -5.31 8.80 3.77
CA ALA A 32 -6.56 8.86 3.05
C ALA A 32 -7.11 10.30 3.08
N GLU A 33 -7.50 10.84 1.92
CA GLU A 33 -7.95 12.25 1.80
C GLU A 33 -9.06 12.61 2.81
N ALA A 34 -9.96 11.66 3.11
CA ALA A 34 -11.04 11.84 4.08
C ALA A 34 -10.57 12.04 5.54
N LEU A 35 -9.33 11.69 5.85
CA LEU A 35 -8.70 11.79 7.17
C LEU A 35 -7.72 12.98 7.27
N GLY A 36 -7.46 13.68 6.17
CA GLY A 36 -6.46 14.75 6.08
C GLY A 36 -5.25 14.34 5.25
N ASP A 37 -4.19 15.13 5.31
CA ASP A 37 -2.90 14.85 4.69
C ASP A 37 -1.87 14.26 5.68
N ASN A 38 -0.63 14.11 5.23
CA ASN A 38 0.43 13.57 6.09
C ASN A 38 0.82 14.56 7.19
N GLU A 39 0.76 15.86 6.91
CA GLU A 39 1.02 16.93 7.87
C GLU A 39 -0.02 16.93 9.00
N ASP A 40 -1.29 16.71 8.68
CA ASP A 40 -2.37 16.52 9.67
C ASP A 40 -2.10 15.31 10.57
N TYR A 41 -1.63 14.20 9.99
CA TYR A 41 -1.25 13.01 10.76
C TYR A 41 -0.04 13.25 11.66
N GLU A 42 0.99 13.95 11.17
CA GLU A 42 2.15 14.34 11.98
C GLU A 42 1.73 15.21 13.18
N ALA A 43 0.86 16.19 12.96
CA ALA A 43 0.31 17.04 14.02
C ALA A 43 -0.49 16.26 15.06
N LEU A 44 -1.28 15.26 14.64
CA LEU A 44 -1.99 14.36 15.55
C LEU A 44 -1.02 13.57 16.43
N VAL A 45 0.02 12.98 15.83
CA VAL A 45 1.02 12.19 16.54
C VAL A 45 1.78 13.06 17.56
N GLU A 46 2.17 14.27 17.18
CA GLU A 46 2.82 15.22 18.08
C GLU A 46 1.93 15.56 19.28
N ALA A 47 0.66 15.93 19.04
CA ALA A 47 -0.30 16.22 20.10
C ALA A 47 -0.55 15.02 21.03
N CYS A 48 -0.55 13.79 20.51
CA CYS A 48 -0.62 12.58 21.33
C CYS A 48 0.63 12.43 22.21
N HIS A 49 1.82 12.62 21.66
CA HIS A 49 3.08 12.48 22.39
C HIS A 49 3.25 13.53 23.49
N GLU A 50 2.80 14.77 23.29
CA GLU A 50 2.73 15.80 24.34
C GLU A 50 1.91 15.36 25.56
N ARG A 51 0.95 14.44 25.35
CA ARG A 51 0.03 13.92 26.37
C ARG A 51 0.45 12.53 26.88
N ASP A 52 1.67 12.09 26.55
CA ASP A 52 2.21 10.76 26.84
C ASP A 52 1.34 9.60 26.28
N ILE A 53 0.63 9.87 25.17
CA ILE A 53 -0.16 8.86 24.46
C ILE A 53 0.69 8.26 23.35
N LYS A 54 0.87 6.94 23.37
CA LYS A 54 1.55 6.22 22.29
C LYS A 54 0.58 5.93 21.15
N VAL A 55 1.00 6.25 19.93
CA VAL A 55 0.24 5.97 18.71
C VAL A 55 0.73 4.65 18.12
N ILE A 56 -0.22 3.75 17.83
CA ILE A 56 0.02 2.48 17.13
C ILE A 56 -0.93 2.47 15.94
N PHE A 57 -0.37 2.23 14.76
CA PHE A 57 -1.12 2.18 13.50
C PHE A 57 -1.07 0.77 12.90
N ASP A 58 -2.12 0.43 12.15
CA ASP A 58 -2.21 -0.83 11.41
C ASP A 58 -1.59 -0.69 10.02
N LEU A 59 -0.58 -1.52 9.72
CA LEU A 59 0.17 -1.49 8.47
C LEU A 59 -0.19 -2.70 7.61
N VAL A 60 -0.90 -2.46 6.51
CA VAL A 60 -1.40 -3.51 5.62
C VAL A 60 -0.36 -3.90 4.56
N ILE A 61 0.67 -4.66 4.96
CA ILE A 61 1.79 -5.08 4.09
C ILE A 61 1.64 -6.50 3.51
N ASN A 62 0.47 -7.09 3.71
CA ASN A 62 0.21 -8.46 3.34
C ASN A 62 -0.47 -8.58 1.96
N HIS A 63 -1.20 -7.55 1.54
CA HIS A 63 -1.84 -7.41 0.24
C HIS A 63 -1.98 -5.91 -0.10
N SER A 64 -2.30 -5.61 -1.36
CA SER A 64 -2.74 -4.29 -1.81
C SER A 64 -4.15 -4.37 -2.44
N ALA A 65 -4.72 -3.23 -2.80
CA ALA A 65 -5.83 -3.18 -3.75
C ALA A 65 -5.43 -3.73 -5.14
N GLU A 66 -6.41 -4.14 -5.95
CA GLU A 66 -6.19 -4.40 -7.38
C GLU A 66 -5.91 -3.11 -8.15
N GLU A 67 -6.46 -2.00 -7.70
CA GLU A 67 -6.24 -0.68 -8.28
C GLU A 67 -4.86 -0.11 -7.93
N HIS A 68 -4.12 -0.74 -7.02
CA HIS A 68 -2.79 -0.27 -6.64
C HIS A 68 -1.87 -0.19 -7.87
N PRO A 69 -1.17 0.93 -8.11
CA PRO A 69 -0.31 1.12 -9.29
C PRO A 69 0.70 -0.01 -9.51
N TYR A 70 1.36 -0.49 -8.45
CA TYR A 70 2.27 -1.63 -8.52
C TYR A 70 1.61 -2.92 -9.01
N PHE A 71 0.37 -3.21 -8.60
CA PHE A 71 -0.32 -4.39 -9.09
C PHE A 71 -0.65 -4.25 -10.57
N ARG A 72 -1.21 -3.09 -10.99
CA ARG A 72 -1.53 -2.80 -12.39
C ARG A 72 -0.27 -2.86 -13.27
N ALA A 73 0.81 -2.22 -12.84
CA ALA A 73 2.12 -2.29 -13.49
C ALA A 73 2.60 -3.73 -13.71
N GLY A 74 2.57 -4.57 -12.66
CA GLY A 74 3.02 -5.96 -12.76
C GLY A 74 2.08 -6.89 -13.53
N ASN A 75 0.76 -6.60 -13.51
CA ASN A 75 -0.26 -7.47 -14.07
C ASN A 75 -0.55 -7.14 -15.55
N THR A 76 -0.58 -5.87 -15.92
CA THR A 76 -0.95 -5.41 -17.27
C THR A 76 0.17 -4.64 -17.99
N GLY A 77 1.22 -4.23 -17.28
CA GLY A 77 2.26 -3.34 -17.84
C GLY A 77 1.85 -1.87 -17.87
N GLU A 78 0.74 -1.52 -17.21
CA GLU A 78 0.23 -0.16 -17.19
C GLU A 78 1.17 0.80 -16.45
N GLY A 79 1.43 1.97 -17.04
CA GLY A 79 2.15 3.06 -16.39
C GLY A 79 3.66 2.82 -16.18
N VAL A 80 4.25 1.79 -16.80
CA VAL A 80 5.67 1.44 -16.62
C VAL A 80 6.44 1.43 -17.93
N ALA A 81 7.74 1.75 -17.85
CA ALA A 81 8.67 1.62 -18.96
C ALA A 81 9.01 0.15 -19.25
N ASP A 82 9.49 -0.14 -20.46
CA ASP A 82 9.92 -1.47 -20.86
C ASP A 82 10.97 -2.03 -19.89
N GLY A 83 10.69 -3.22 -19.34
CA GLY A 83 11.56 -3.92 -18.38
C GLY A 83 11.20 -3.72 -16.91
N ASP A 84 10.42 -2.71 -16.54
CA ASP A 84 10.00 -2.50 -15.15
C ASP A 84 8.80 -3.36 -14.74
N GLN A 85 7.99 -3.82 -15.72
CA GLN A 85 6.85 -4.70 -15.47
C GLN A 85 7.23 -5.97 -14.68
N GLU A 86 8.35 -6.60 -15.03
CA GLU A 86 8.78 -7.84 -14.35
C GLU A 86 9.13 -7.58 -12.87
N PHE A 87 9.72 -6.42 -12.59
CA PHE A 87 10.00 -5.99 -11.21
C PHE A 87 8.70 -5.85 -10.41
N PHE A 88 7.71 -5.10 -10.93
CA PHE A 88 6.43 -4.94 -10.22
C PHE A 88 5.67 -6.26 -10.09
N ARG A 89 5.71 -7.10 -11.11
CA ARG A 89 5.15 -8.45 -11.07
C ARG A 89 5.79 -9.30 -9.98
N SER A 90 7.09 -9.16 -9.75
CA SER A 90 7.81 -9.90 -8.70
C SER A 90 7.38 -9.54 -7.27
N LEU A 91 6.74 -8.38 -7.08
CA LEU A 91 6.19 -7.95 -5.79
C LEU A 91 4.97 -8.78 -5.37
N TYR A 92 4.32 -9.48 -6.31
CA TYR A 92 3.09 -10.23 -6.05
C TYR A 92 3.28 -11.74 -6.19
N GLN A 93 2.39 -12.48 -5.53
CA GLN A 93 2.33 -13.93 -5.65
C GLN A 93 1.26 -14.33 -6.67
N TYR A 94 1.57 -15.33 -7.49
CA TYR A 94 0.66 -15.85 -8.51
C TYR A 94 0.50 -17.38 -8.35
N GLU A 95 -0.68 -17.90 -8.66
CA GLU A 95 -0.97 -19.34 -8.69
C GLU A 95 -0.46 -19.97 -9.99
N ASN A 96 -0.58 -19.22 -11.09
CA ASN A 96 -0.12 -19.57 -12.42
C ASN A 96 0.27 -18.29 -13.17
N SER A 97 0.62 -18.36 -14.45
CA SER A 97 1.05 -17.20 -15.23
C SER A 97 0.01 -16.06 -15.33
N TYR A 98 -1.26 -16.32 -15.06
CA TYR A 98 -2.37 -15.38 -15.28
C TYR A 98 -3.15 -15.06 -13.99
N THR A 99 -3.11 -15.92 -12.98
CA THR A 99 -3.95 -15.79 -11.78
C THR A 99 -3.13 -15.32 -10.58
N PRO A 100 -3.35 -14.11 -10.05
CA PRO A 100 -2.74 -13.65 -8.79
C PRO A 100 -3.29 -14.47 -7.61
N LYS A 101 -2.46 -14.74 -6.61
CA LYS A 101 -2.92 -15.31 -5.34
C LYS A 101 -3.68 -14.25 -4.56
N THR A 102 -4.87 -14.58 -4.09
CA THR A 102 -5.69 -13.72 -3.25
C THR A 102 -6.00 -14.39 -1.92
N TYR A 103 -6.70 -13.68 -1.02
CA TYR A 103 -7.26 -14.26 0.19
C TYR A 103 -8.63 -14.87 -0.12
N ALA A 104 -8.73 -16.21 -0.09
CA ALA A 104 -9.94 -16.93 -0.49
C ALA A 104 -11.19 -16.68 0.39
N TYR A 105 -11.05 -16.08 1.57
CA TYR A 105 -12.09 -16.11 2.61
C TYR A 105 -12.80 -14.79 2.92
N TRP A 106 -12.52 -13.70 2.20
CA TRP A 106 -13.25 -12.43 2.37
C TRP A 106 -14.04 -12.08 1.11
N SER A 107 -15.25 -12.63 1.04
CA SER A 107 -16.36 -12.17 0.19
C SER A 107 -16.08 -12.00 -1.31
N GLY A 108 -15.27 -12.87 -1.93
CA GLY A 108 -15.06 -12.80 -3.39
C GLY A 108 -14.39 -11.50 -3.87
N ILE A 109 -13.82 -10.72 -2.95
CA ILE A 109 -13.07 -9.50 -3.26
C ILE A 109 -11.62 -9.91 -3.49
N PRO A 110 -11.10 -9.77 -4.72
CA PRO A 110 -9.73 -10.12 -5.00
C PRO A 110 -8.77 -9.12 -4.33
N ARG A 111 -7.89 -9.63 -3.48
CA ARG A 111 -6.83 -8.85 -2.81
C ARG A 111 -5.46 -9.45 -3.13
N PRO A 112 -4.73 -8.90 -4.12
CA PRO A 112 -3.46 -9.43 -4.56
C PRO A 112 -2.44 -9.55 -3.42
N ARG A 113 -1.98 -10.78 -3.16
CA ARG A 113 -1.00 -11.05 -2.11
C ARG A 113 0.37 -10.52 -2.48
N LEU A 114 0.92 -9.68 -1.59
CA LEU A 114 2.30 -9.24 -1.69
C LEU A 114 3.25 -10.38 -1.31
N ARG A 115 4.43 -10.39 -1.91
CA ARG A 115 5.57 -11.22 -1.53
C ARG A 115 6.41 -10.41 -0.55
N LEU A 116 6.23 -10.62 0.76
CA LEU A 116 6.91 -9.84 1.82
C LEU A 116 8.44 -9.85 1.72
N ALA A 117 9.05 -10.89 1.16
CA ALA A 117 10.51 -10.94 0.91
C ALA A 117 10.97 -9.97 -0.20
N CYS A 118 10.04 -9.43 -0.99
CA CYS A 118 10.26 -8.56 -2.14
C CYS A 118 9.56 -7.21 -2.02
N ALA A 119 9.02 -6.84 -0.85
CA ALA A 119 8.63 -5.46 -0.56
C ALA A 119 9.91 -4.59 -0.46
N ALA A 120 10.66 -4.52 -1.56
CA ALA A 120 11.58 -3.46 -1.82
C ALA A 120 10.75 -2.19 -1.72
N VAL A 121 11.17 -1.28 -0.85
CA VAL A 121 10.58 0.06 -0.75
C VAL A 121 10.74 0.71 -2.12
N VAL A 122 9.68 0.64 -2.90
CA VAL A 122 9.46 1.50 -4.06
C VAL A 122 9.21 2.90 -3.47
N ASP A 123 9.93 3.90 -3.96
CA ASP A 123 9.80 5.26 -3.41
C ASP A 123 8.37 5.81 -3.63
N SER A 124 8.03 6.94 -3.01
CA SER A 124 6.71 7.58 -3.20
C SER A 124 6.38 7.95 -4.64
N ARG A 125 7.34 7.86 -5.56
CA ARG A 125 7.17 8.07 -7.01
C ARG A 125 6.97 6.76 -7.77
N GLY A 126 6.82 5.65 -7.05
CA GLY A 126 6.63 4.33 -7.59
C GLY A 126 7.82 3.81 -8.38
N ARG A 127 9.04 4.30 -8.15
CA ARG A 127 10.22 3.82 -8.88
C ARG A 127 10.94 2.73 -8.13
N ARG A 128 11.39 1.71 -8.88
CA ARG A 128 12.27 0.66 -8.35
C ARG A 128 13.45 1.32 -7.61
N PRO A 129 13.80 0.87 -6.38
CA PRO A 129 15.02 1.34 -5.74
C PRO A 129 16.22 0.98 -6.62
N LEU A 130 17.00 1.99 -7.02
CA LEU A 130 18.17 1.83 -7.87
C LEU A 130 19.10 0.77 -7.26
N ALA A 131 19.50 -0.22 -8.06
CA ALA A 131 20.46 -1.24 -7.65
C ALA A 131 21.84 -0.59 -7.45
N GLY A 132 22.10 -0.07 -6.24
CA GLY A 132 23.39 0.52 -5.89
C GLY A 132 23.26 1.73 -4.96
N GLY A 133 23.19 1.48 -3.66
CA GLY A 133 23.31 2.54 -2.66
C GLY A 133 22.68 2.16 -1.34
N ARG A 134 23.44 1.51 -0.46
CA ARG A 134 23.11 1.48 0.97
C ARG A 134 23.14 2.91 1.49
N ARG A 135 22.04 3.65 1.44
CA ARG A 135 21.86 4.81 2.33
C ARG A 135 21.51 4.24 3.69
N ARG A 136 22.48 4.32 4.62
CA ARG A 136 22.20 4.17 6.05
C ARG A 136 21.14 5.22 6.39
N LEU A 137 20.01 4.79 6.94
CA LEU A 137 19.14 5.70 7.69
C LEU A 137 19.97 6.21 8.88
N PRO A 138 19.95 7.52 9.18
CA PRO A 138 20.52 7.99 10.43
C PRO A 138 19.80 7.29 11.58
N VAL A 139 20.60 6.78 12.52
CA VAL A 139 20.15 6.26 13.81
C VAL A 139 19.56 7.36 14.67
#